data_AF-A0A9Q3UIZ6-F1
#
_entry.id   AF-A0A9Q3UIZ6-F1
#
_cell.length_a   1.000
_cell.length_b   1.000
_cell.length_c   1.000
_cell.angle_alpha   90.00
_cell.angle_beta   90.00
_cell.angle_gamma   90.00
#
_symmetry.space_group_name_H-M   'P 1'
#
loop_
_entity.id
_entity.type
_entity.pdbx_description
1 polymer ?
#
loop_
_entity_poly.entity_id
_entity_poly.type
_entity_poly.pdbx_seq_one_letter_code
_entity_poly.pdbx_strand_id
1 'polypeptide(L)'
;MKIILTSQQKQQLEEMHDSTRDGRVRDRIKAVLLASEDWSQAMISQALRIHESTVARHLSDYVLSEKLKPENGGSQSRLSAGQTMELIEHLAEKTYFHTHQIVAYVQAEFGVRYTVAGMNKWLHHHGFSYKKPKGVPHKFDPEMQQAFIEHYNETLRNSEDPVLFMDAVHPTQSTKLSYGWIRKGQDKVIETTGSRTRLNIIGALPLQNIGATVTETYDTINSESIVRFFWKLKKEHYPLEQKVHLVLDGAAYHQSEMVRNAAKVLNIELHYLPPYSPNLNPIERLWKVMNEYVRNNIYFSSK
;
A
#
# COMPACT_ATOMS: atom_id res chain seq x y z
N MET A 1 7.93 57.86 11.38
CA MET A 1 7.40 57.10 12.53
C MET A 1 8.60 56.46 13.21
N LYS A 2 8.90 56.84 14.46
CA LYS A 2 10.07 56.29 15.19
C LYS A 2 9.62 55.09 16.00
N ILE A 3 10.19 53.93 15.74
CA ILE A 3 9.93 52.70 16.50
C ILE A 3 11.03 52.57 17.54
N ILE A 4 10.67 52.34 18.81
CA ILE A 4 11.64 52.09 19.87
C ILE A 4 11.49 50.62 20.24
N LEU A 5 12.55 49.85 20.03
CA LEU A 5 12.61 48.43 20.41
C LEU A 5 13.51 48.27 21.63
N THR A 6 13.12 47.39 22.53
CA THR A 6 14.03 46.90 23.59
C THR A 6 15.09 45.97 22.99
N SER A 7 16.22 45.80 23.68
CA SER A 7 17.27 44.86 23.25
C SER A 7 16.73 43.43 23.06
N GLN A 8 15.78 43.02 23.89
CA GLN A 8 15.14 41.70 23.81
C GLN A 8 14.25 41.58 22.56
N GLN A 9 13.44 42.60 22.24
CA GLN A 9 12.61 42.60 21.04
C GLN A 9 13.47 42.62 19.76
N LYS A 10 14.59 43.35 19.77
CA LYS A 10 15.53 43.37 18.65
C LYS A 10 16.10 41.99 18.38
N GLN A 11 16.60 41.32 19.44
CA GLN A 11 17.13 39.97 19.34
C GLN A 11 16.07 38.97 18.83
N GLN A 12 14.83 39.04 19.34
CA GLN A 12 13.74 38.18 18.87
C GLN A 12 13.42 38.37 17.38
N LEU A 13 13.42 39.62 16.91
CA LEU A 13 13.20 39.91 15.49
C LEU A 13 14.35 39.40 14.61
N GLU A 14 15.60 39.50 15.06
CA GLU A 14 16.77 38.96 14.37
C GLU A 14 16.71 37.42 14.28
N GLU A 15 16.41 36.73 15.37
CA GLU A 15 16.22 35.27 15.39
C GLU A 15 15.07 34.82 14.47
N MET A 16 13.97 35.57 14.43
CA MET A 16 12.85 35.33 13.53
C MET A 16 13.21 35.56 12.05
N HIS A 17 14.02 36.58 11.76
CA HIS A 17 14.50 36.88 10.41
C HIS A 17 15.36 35.73 9.87
N ASP A 18 16.25 35.20 10.68
CA ASP A 18 17.20 34.15 10.28
C ASP A 18 16.50 32.81 10.06
N SER A 19 15.48 32.50 10.87
CA SER A 19 14.76 31.23 10.81
C SER A 19 13.66 31.18 9.73
N THR A 20 12.98 32.28 9.43
CA THR A 20 11.85 32.27 8.48
C THR A 20 12.34 32.11 7.04
N ARG A 21 11.59 31.41 6.18
CA ARG A 21 11.86 31.30 4.72
C ARG A 21 10.94 32.16 3.85
N ASP A 22 9.92 32.80 4.45
CA ASP A 22 9.01 33.67 3.71
C ASP A 22 9.62 35.06 3.56
N GLY A 23 10.00 35.42 2.33
CA GLY A 23 10.59 36.73 2.01
C GLY A 23 9.71 37.91 2.46
N ARG A 24 8.38 37.77 2.42
CA ARG A 24 7.44 38.83 2.85
C ARG A 24 7.52 39.11 4.34
N VAL A 25 7.74 38.05 5.14
CA VAL A 25 7.94 38.16 6.58
C VAL A 25 9.29 38.78 6.89
N ARG A 26 10.35 38.38 6.16
CA ARG A 26 11.69 38.97 6.31
C ARG A 26 11.69 40.47 6.03
N ASP A 27 11.03 40.91 4.96
CA ASP A 27 11.02 42.33 4.60
C ASP A 27 10.26 43.18 5.61
N ARG A 28 9.17 42.66 6.20
CA ARG A 28 8.47 43.28 7.33
C ARG A 28 9.37 43.42 8.56
N ILE A 29 10.09 42.35 8.92
CA ILE A 29 11.02 42.37 10.06
C ILE A 29 12.14 43.39 9.84
N LYS A 30 12.78 43.38 8.65
CA LYS A 30 13.84 44.34 8.30
C LYS A 30 13.34 45.78 8.37
N ALA A 31 12.13 46.06 7.88
CA ALA A 31 11.56 47.41 7.95
C ALA A 31 11.46 47.90 9.40
N VAL A 32 11.01 47.05 10.32
CA VAL A 32 10.88 47.37 11.76
C VAL A 32 12.24 47.58 12.41
N LEU A 33 13.21 46.68 12.15
CA LEU A 33 14.57 46.79 12.67
C LEU A 33 15.26 48.08 12.18
N LEU A 34 15.24 48.34 10.87
CA LEU A 34 15.86 49.54 10.29
C LEU A 34 15.19 50.83 10.79
N ALA A 35 13.87 50.83 10.97
CA ALA A 35 13.15 51.97 11.55
C ALA A 35 13.52 52.22 13.02
N SER A 36 13.89 51.18 13.77
CA SER A 36 14.42 51.31 15.15
C SER A 36 15.86 51.82 15.20
N GLU A 37 16.58 51.71 14.08
CA GLU A 37 17.95 52.19 13.87
C GLU A 37 17.98 53.59 13.22
N ASP A 38 16.87 54.33 13.34
CA ASP A 38 16.70 55.70 12.83
C ASP A 38 16.78 55.84 11.30
N TRP A 39 16.58 54.76 10.53
CA TRP A 39 16.45 54.88 9.07
C TRP A 39 15.10 55.52 8.68
N SER A 40 15.13 56.45 7.72
CA SER A 40 13.91 57.05 7.18
C SER A 40 13.12 56.04 6.31
N GLN A 41 11.81 56.28 6.16
CA GLN A 41 10.96 55.42 5.32
C GLN A 41 11.48 55.35 3.86
N ALA A 42 12.00 56.46 3.34
CA ALA A 42 12.64 56.52 2.03
C ALA A 42 13.92 55.66 1.95
N MET A 43 14.76 55.66 3.00
CA MET A 43 15.96 54.81 3.04
C MET A 43 15.61 53.32 3.11
N ILE A 44 14.62 52.95 3.92
CA ILE A 44 14.12 51.58 4.05
C ILE A 44 13.50 51.10 2.73
N SER A 45 12.69 51.95 2.10
CA SER A 45 12.09 51.74 0.77
C SER A 45 13.16 51.42 -0.27
N GLN A 46 14.23 52.24 -0.32
CA GLN A 46 15.35 52.04 -1.24
C GLN A 46 16.13 50.75 -0.93
N ALA A 47 16.40 50.44 0.34
CA ALA A 47 17.16 49.26 0.75
C ALA A 47 16.43 47.94 0.47
N LEU A 48 15.13 47.91 0.74
CA LEU A 48 14.28 46.73 0.54
C LEU A 48 13.68 46.64 -0.87
N ARG A 49 13.82 47.69 -1.68
CA ARG A 49 13.24 47.80 -3.03
C ARG A 49 11.71 47.61 -3.05
N ILE A 50 11.05 48.15 -2.03
CA ILE A 50 9.58 48.15 -1.90
C ILE A 50 9.08 49.59 -1.85
N HIS A 51 7.84 49.83 -2.30
CA HIS A 51 7.28 51.18 -2.34
C HIS A 51 7.19 51.80 -0.92
N GLU A 52 7.46 53.10 -0.79
CA GLU A 52 7.50 53.79 0.51
C GLU A 52 6.17 53.68 1.27
N SER A 53 5.03 53.74 0.58
CA SER A 53 3.71 53.49 1.19
C SER A 53 3.56 52.07 1.77
N THR A 54 4.28 51.08 1.22
CA THR A 54 4.32 49.72 1.77
C THR A 54 5.15 49.65 3.03
N VAL A 55 6.30 50.36 3.08
CA VAL A 55 7.09 50.53 4.31
C VAL A 55 6.24 51.18 5.38
N ALA A 56 5.58 52.30 5.06
CA ALA A 56 4.69 53.01 5.99
C ALA A 56 3.62 52.07 6.56
N ARG A 57 2.96 51.27 5.71
CA ARG A 57 1.98 50.26 6.16
C ARG A 57 2.61 49.21 7.07
N HIS A 58 3.79 48.67 6.74
CA HIS A 58 4.45 47.66 7.57
C HIS A 58 4.80 48.18 8.97
N LEU A 59 5.30 49.42 9.05
CA LEU A 59 5.60 50.06 10.32
C LEU A 59 4.32 50.32 11.14
N SER A 60 3.26 50.81 10.49
CA SER A 60 1.96 51.01 11.15
C SER A 60 1.36 49.70 11.64
N ASP A 61 1.37 48.64 10.82
CA ASP A 61 0.89 47.29 11.17
C ASP A 61 1.62 46.76 12.42
N TYR A 62 2.94 46.97 12.49
CA TYR A 62 3.76 46.54 13.61
C TYR A 62 3.49 47.35 14.88
N VAL A 63 3.40 48.68 14.79
CA VAL A 63 3.11 49.54 15.94
C VAL A 63 1.72 49.24 16.52
N LEU A 64 0.75 48.91 15.66
CA LEU A 64 -0.63 48.69 16.07
C LEU A 64 -0.87 47.28 16.65
N SER A 65 -0.14 46.26 16.19
CA SER A 65 -0.46 44.86 16.48
C SER A 65 0.71 43.87 16.41
N GLU A 66 1.95 44.37 16.32
CA GLU A 66 3.18 43.57 16.14
C GLU A 66 3.11 42.62 14.92
N LYS A 67 2.33 43.00 13.89
CA LYS A 67 2.02 42.14 12.75
C LYS A 67 3.18 42.03 11.75
N LEU A 68 3.83 40.88 11.79
CA LEU A 68 4.96 40.55 10.91
C LEU A 68 4.62 39.58 9.77
N LYS A 69 3.42 38.97 9.78
CA LYS A 69 2.99 38.02 8.75
C LYS A 69 1.85 38.59 7.90
N PRO A 70 1.86 38.39 6.57
CA PRO A 70 0.71 38.67 5.74
C PRO A 70 -0.42 37.70 6.09
N GLU A 71 -1.60 38.23 6.37
CA GLU A 71 -2.84 37.45 6.51
C GLU A 71 -3.47 37.31 5.13
N ASN A 72 -2.82 36.55 4.27
CA ASN A 72 -3.49 36.07 3.07
C ASN A 72 -4.40 34.93 3.51
N GLY A 73 -5.68 35.22 3.71
CA GLY A 73 -6.68 34.20 4.01
C GLY A 73 -6.65 33.10 2.95
N GLY A 74 -6.54 31.84 3.37
CA GLY A 74 -6.71 30.70 2.48
C GLY A 74 -8.11 30.72 1.86
N SER A 75 -8.26 30.11 0.68
CA SER A 75 -9.58 29.91 0.09
C SER A 75 -10.42 29.03 1.02
N GLN A 76 -11.65 29.46 1.34
CA GLN A 76 -12.59 28.59 2.02
C GLN A 76 -13.08 27.49 1.09
N SER A 77 -13.39 26.32 1.65
CA SER A 77 -14.04 25.23 0.91
C SER A 77 -15.36 25.71 0.32
N ARG A 78 -15.73 25.20 -0.86
CA ARG A 78 -17.05 25.50 -1.46
C ARG A 78 -18.17 24.69 -0.81
N LEU A 79 -17.82 23.61 -0.11
CA LEU A 79 -18.77 22.81 0.65
C LEU A 79 -18.90 23.37 2.07
N SER A 80 -20.12 23.37 2.59
CA SER A 80 -20.38 23.64 4.00
C SER A 80 -19.84 22.51 4.89
N ALA A 81 -19.80 22.74 6.21
CA ALA A 81 -19.38 21.70 7.16
C ALA A 81 -20.31 20.46 7.09
N GLY A 82 -21.62 20.66 6.94
CA GLY A 82 -22.58 19.55 6.79
C GLY A 82 -22.35 18.75 5.51
N GLN A 83 -22.28 19.43 4.36
CA GLN A 83 -22.00 18.80 3.06
C GLN A 83 -20.64 18.07 3.04
N THR A 84 -19.67 18.60 3.77
CA THR A 84 -18.35 17.97 3.92
C THR A 84 -18.47 16.63 4.65
N MET A 85 -19.21 16.56 5.75
CA MET A 85 -19.40 15.31 6.49
C MET A 85 -20.18 14.28 5.65
N GLU A 86 -21.27 14.70 5.01
CA GLU A 86 -22.07 13.83 4.14
C GLU A 86 -21.24 13.26 2.96
N LEU A 87 -20.38 14.09 2.35
CA LEU A 87 -19.50 13.62 1.29
C LEU A 87 -18.44 12.64 1.82
N ILE A 88 -17.92 12.84 3.03
CA ILE A 88 -16.97 11.91 3.65
C ILE A 88 -17.62 10.54 3.89
N GLU A 89 -18.82 10.51 4.48
CA GLU A 89 -19.56 9.26 4.75
C GLU A 89 -19.87 8.52 3.44
N HIS A 90 -20.38 9.24 2.44
CA HIS A 90 -20.65 8.64 1.13
C HIS A 90 -19.40 8.04 0.46
N LEU A 91 -18.25 8.72 0.55
CA LEU A 91 -17.00 8.23 -0.04
C LEU A 91 -16.36 7.10 0.79
N ALA A 92 -16.72 6.95 2.06
CA ALA A 92 -16.31 5.83 2.89
C ALA A 92 -17.04 4.53 2.48
N GLU A 93 -18.32 4.65 2.10
CA GLU A 93 -19.11 3.51 1.65
C GLU A 93 -18.94 3.21 0.15
N LYS A 94 -18.95 4.25 -0.68
CA LYS A 94 -18.97 4.13 -2.14
C LYS A 94 -17.62 4.49 -2.75
N THR A 95 -17.03 3.51 -3.43
CA THR A 95 -15.76 3.70 -4.14
C THR A 95 -15.98 4.22 -5.56
N TYR A 96 -15.35 5.34 -5.90
CA TYR A 96 -15.29 5.87 -7.26
C TYR A 96 -13.93 5.57 -7.90
N PHE A 97 -13.94 5.23 -9.19
CA PHE A 97 -12.70 4.96 -9.92
C PHE A 97 -12.01 6.25 -10.39
N HIS A 98 -12.80 7.30 -10.68
CA HIS A 98 -12.30 8.59 -11.15
C HIS A 98 -12.89 9.79 -10.40
N THR A 99 -12.06 10.80 -10.13
CA THR A 99 -12.46 12.04 -9.43
C THR A 99 -13.61 12.78 -10.11
N HIS A 100 -13.73 12.75 -11.44
CA HIS A 100 -14.83 13.43 -12.13
C HIS A 100 -16.21 12.87 -11.78
N GLN A 101 -16.30 11.59 -11.36
CA GLN A 101 -17.53 10.99 -10.89
C GLN A 101 -17.95 11.58 -9.55
N ILE A 102 -16.99 11.85 -8.67
CA ILE A 102 -17.21 12.54 -7.39
C ILE A 102 -17.65 13.98 -7.64
N VAL A 103 -17.03 14.67 -8.61
CA VAL A 103 -17.47 16.02 -9.02
C VAL A 103 -18.91 16.01 -9.51
N ALA A 104 -19.30 15.03 -10.33
CA ALA A 104 -20.67 14.90 -10.82
C ALA A 104 -21.66 14.64 -9.68
N TYR A 105 -21.30 13.78 -8.72
CA TYR A 105 -22.10 13.55 -7.51
C TYR A 105 -22.28 14.83 -6.70
N VAL A 106 -21.20 15.54 -6.39
CA VAL A 106 -21.24 16.80 -5.63
C VAL A 106 -22.07 17.87 -6.34
N GLN A 107 -22.03 17.92 -7.66
CA GLN A 107 -22.88 18.82 -8.43
C GLN A 107 -24.36 18.44 -8.36
N ALA A 108 -24.68 17.15 -8.43
CA ALA A 108 -26.05 16.65 -8.41
C ALA A 108 -26.69 16.81 -7.02
N GLU A 109 -25.95 16.43 -5.97
CA GLU A 109 -26.45 16.38 -4.60
C GLU A 109 -26.45 17.77 -3.94
N PHE A 110 -25.35 18.50 -4.09
CA PHE A 110 -25.14 19.75 -3.36
C PHE A 110 -25.25 21.00 -4.23
N GLY A 111 -25.40 20.84 -5.55
CA GLY A 111 -25.42 21.95 -6.50
C GLY A 111 -24.07 22.66 -6.68
N VAL A 112 -23.00 22.18 -6.05
CA VAL A 112 -21.69 22.85 -6.00
C VAL A 112 -20.77 22.37 -7.12
N ARG A 113 -20.29 23.30 -7.94
CA ARG A 113 -19.33 22.97 -9.00
C ARG A 113 -17.92 22.86 -8.44
N TYR A 114 -17.25 21.74 -8.71
CA TYR A 114 -15.81 21.57 -8.53
C TYR A 114 -15.12 21.31 -9.87
N THR A 115 -13.86 21.73 -9.99
CA THR A 115 -12.97 21.16 -11.02
C THR A 115 -12.36 19.86 -10.49
N VAL A 116 -11.91 18.97 -11.38
CA VAL A 116 -11.22 17.74 -10.98
C VAL A 116 -10.00 18.04 -10.09
N ALA A 117 -9.20 19.06 -10.44
CA ALA A 117 -8.06 19.47 -9.63
C ALA A 117 -8.49 20.01 -8.24
N GLY A 118 -9.59 20.77 -8.17
CA GLY A 118 -10.14 21.26 -6.90
C GLY A 118 -10.64 20.12 -6.02
N MET A 119 -11.33 19.13 -6.61
CA MET A 119 -11.81 17.96 -5.89
C MET A 119 -10.65 17.08 -5.40
N ASN A 120 -9.58 16.91 -6.19
CA ASN A 120 -8.38 16.22 -5.72
C ASN A 120 -7.74 16.92 -4.51
N LYS A 121 -7.66 18.25 -4.51
CA LYS A 121 -7.18 19.01 -3.34
C LYS A 121 -8.07 18.80 -2.13
N TRP A 122 -9.39 18.79 -2.32
CA TRP A 122 -10.36 18.53 -1.26
C TRP A 122 -10.19 17.12 -0.68
N LEU A 123 -10.11 16.08 -1.53
CA LEU A 123 -9.90 14.69 -1.11
C LEU A 123 -8.62 14.54 -0.25
N HIS A 124 -7.51 15.12 -0.69
CA HIS A 124 -6.27 15.08 0.07
C HIS A 124 -6.34 15.85 1.39
N HIS A 125 -7.01 17.01 1.40
CA HIS A 125 -7.21 17.80 2.62
C HIS A 125 -8.01 17.01 3.68
N HIS A 126 -8.98 16.19 3.24
CA HIS A 126 -9.80 15.34 4.11
C HIS A 126 -9.26 13.90 4.27
N GLY A 127 -7.99 13.65 3.97
CA GLY A 127 -7.32 12.39 4.30
C GLY A 127 -7.56 11.22 3.33
N PHE A 128 -8.24 11.45 2.20
CA PHE A 128 -8.40 10.41 1.17
C PHE A 128 -7.12 10.22 0.36
N SER A 129 -6.85 8.97 -0.02
CA SER A 129 -5.73 8.59 -0.88
C SER A 129 -6.20 7.63 -1.97
N TYR A 130 -5.70 7.82 -3.19
CA TYR A 130 -6.02 6.95 -4.31
C TYR A 130 -5.22 5.65 -4.20
N LYS A 131 -5.89 4.54 -3.86
CA LYS A 131 -5.29 3.22 -3.66
C LYS A 131 -6.17 2.14 -4.29
N LYS A 132 -5.54 1.03 -4.68
CA LYS A 132 -6.26 -0.16 -5.15
C LYS A 132 -7.01 -0.79 -3.96
N PRO A 133 -8.34 -1.00 -4.04
CA PRO A 133 -9.07 -1.76 -3.03
C PRO A 133 -8.48 -3.16 -2.85
N LYS A 134 -8.47 -3.66 -1.62
CA LYS A 134 -8.06 -5.04 -1.33
C LYS A 134 -9.27 -5.94 -1.50
N GLY A 135 -9.15 -6.93 -2.39
CA GLY A 135 -10.13 -8.01 -2.44
C GLY A 135 -9.96 -8.91 -1.22
N VAL A 136 -11.04 -9.17 -0.50
CA VAL A 136 -11.11 -10.25 0.49
C VAL A 136 -12.01 -11.36 -0.08
N PRO A 137 -11.66 -12.64 0.10
CA PRO A 137 -12.55 -13.73 -0.31
C PRO A 137 -13.93 -13.54 0.34
N HIS A 138 -15.00 -13.59 -0.44
CA HIS A 138 -16.36 -13.29 0.03
C HIS A 138 -16.87 -14.29 1.09
N LYS A 139 -16.28 -15.49 1.18
CA LYS A 139 -16.79 -16.63 1.97
C LYS A 139 -15.75 -17.30 2.87
N PHE A 140 -14.89 -16.55 3.57
CA PHE A 140 -14.11 -17.18 4.65
C PHE A 140 -14.90 -17.15 5.96
N ASP A 141 -14.79 -18.22 6.74
CA ASP A 141 -15.39 -18.34 8.06
C ASP A 141 -14.32 -17.98 9.13
N PRO A 142 -14.44 -16.83 9.82
CA PRO A 142 -13.44 -16.40 10.80
C PRO A 142 -13.28 -17.37 11.97
N GLU A 143 -14.35 -18.01 12.41
CA GLU A 143 -14.32 -18.94 13.55
C GLU A 143 -13.56 -20.20 13.16
N MET A 144 -13.80 -20.74 11.95
CA MET A 144 -13.05 -21.89 11.45
C MET A 144 -11.56 -21.56 11.22
N GLN A 145 -11.25 -20.35 10.73
CA GLN A 145 -9.84 -19.92 10.60
C GLN A 145 -9.16 -19.85 11.97
N GLN A 146 -9.83 -19.27 12.96
CA GLN A 146 -9.31 -19.14 14.31
C GLN A 146 -9.08 -20.52 14.94
N ALA A 147 -10.05 -21.43 14.83
CA ALA A 147 -9.92 -22.81 15.33
C ALA A 147 -8.75 -23.55 14.67
N PHE A 148 -8.54 -23.37 13.36
CA PHE A 148 -7.38 -23.98 12.68
C PHE A 148 -6.05 -23.38 13.17
N ILE A 149 -5.99 -22.07 13.39
CA ILE A 149 -4.79 -21.39 13.92
C ILE A 149 -4.46 -21.89 15.33
N GLU A 150 -5.46 -22.07 16.19
CA GLU A 150 -5.30 -22.61 17.53
C GLU A 150 -4.76 -24.05 17.46
N HIS A 151 -5.42 -24.92 16.70
CA HIS A 151 -4.98 -26.29 16.47
C HIS A 151 -3.54 -26.35 15.96
N TYR A 152 -3.19 -25.54 14.95
CA TYR A 152 -1.83 -25.47 14.41
C TYR A 152 -0.81 -25.08 15.49
N ASN A 153 -1.09 -24.07 16.31
CA ASN A 153 -0.17 -23.61 17.34
C ASN A 153 0.02 -24.63 18.47
N GLU A 154 -1.04 -25.36 18.83
CA GLU A 154 -1.02 -26.34 19.91
C GLU A 154 -0.38 -27.67 19.51
N THR A 155 -0.62 -28.12 18.26
CA THR A 155 -0.27 -29.49 17.85
C THR A 155 0.81 -29.57 16.78
N LEU A 156 0.79 -28.68 15.79
CA LEU A 156 1.65 -28.80 14.60
C LEU A 156 2.93 -27.98 14.72
N ARG A 157 2.84 -26.76 15.26
CA ARG A 157 3.94 -25.80 15.27
C ARG A 157 5.21 -26.33 15.93
N ASN A 158 5.06 -27.10 17.00
CA ASN A 158 6.16 -27.67 17.78
C ASN A 158 6.22 -29.20 17.65
N SER A 159 5.60 -29.78 16.63
CA SER A 159 5.71 -31.21 16.37
C SER A 159 7.16 -31.60 16.08
N GLU A 160 7.60 -32.75 16.60
CA GLU A 160 8.89 -33.37 16.24
C GLU A 160 8.84 -33.95 14.82
N ASP A 161 7.63 -34.29 14.35
CA ASP A 161 7.38 -34.76 13.00
C ASP A 161 7.32 -33.59 12.00
N PRO A 162 7.81 -33.76 10.76
CA PRO A 162 7.76 -32.73 9.73
C PRO A 162 6.35 -32.25 9.43
N VAL A 163 6.14 -30.94 9.49
CA VAL A 163 4.90 -30.27 9.05
C VAL A 163 5.14 -29.55 7.73
N LEU A 164 4.40 -29.96 6.71
CA LEU A 164 4.51 -29.47 5.34
C LEU A 164 3.20 -28.84 4.89
N PHE A 165 3.29 -27.76 4.14
CA PHE A 165 2.15 -27.11 3.51
C PHE A 165 2.14 -27.43 2.03
N MET A 166 1.12 -28.14 1.56
CA MET A 166 0.97 -28.58 0.18
C MET A 166 -0.02 -27.71 -0.58
N ASP A 167 0.31 -27.46 -1.84
CA ASP A 167 -0.60 -26.85 -2.80
C ASP A 167 -0.16 -27.16 -4.24
N ALA A 168 -1.06 -26.96 -5.19
CA ALA A 168 -0.77 -27.04 -6.61
C ALA A 168 -0.82 -25.66 -7.28
N VAL A 169 0.17 -25.36 -8.13
CA VAL A 169 0.22 -24.12 -8.89
C VAL A 169 0.24 -24.39 -10.39
N HIS A 170 -0.40 -23.49 -11.14
CA HIS A 170 -0.56 -23.58 -12.58
C HIS A 170 0.07 -22.38 -13.30
N PRO A 171 1.41 -22.23 -13.32
CA PRO A 171 2.03 -21.14 -14.05
C PRO A 171 1.73 -21.27 -15.54
N THR A 172 1.27 -20.16 -16.14
CA THR A 172 0.93 -20.08 -17.57
C THR A 172 2.04 -19.44 -18.39
N GLN A 173 2.18 -19.83 -19.65
CA GLN A 173 3.15 -19.24 -20.59
C GLN A 173 2.80 -17.79 -20.95
N SER A 174 1.55 -17.36 -20.72
CA SER A 174 1.12 -15.98 -20.92
C SER A 174 2.02 -14.99 -20.17
N THR A 175 2.57 -14.04 -20.91
CA THR A 175 3.40 -12.96 -20.37
C THR A 175 2.57 -12.14 -19.39
N LYS A 176 3.07 -12.00 -18.16
CA LYS A 176 2.46 -11.15 -17.13
C LYS A 176 3.25 -9.85 -17.02
N LEU A 177 2.74 -8.78 -17.62
CA LEU A 177 3.32 -7.45 -17.47
C LEU A 177 3.13 -6.96 -16.02
N SER A 178 4.21 -6.45 -15.45
CA SER A 178 4.29 -5.94 -14.08
C SER A 178 5.12 -4.65 -14.05
N TYR A 179 5.12 -3.98 -12.91
CA TYR A 179 5.88 -2.73 -12.74
C TYR A 179 7.39 -2.97 -12.92
N GLY A 180 8.06 -1.98 -13.50
CA GLY A 180 9.51 -1.96 -13.70
C GLY A 180 10.01 -0.53 -13.86
N TRP A 181 11.30 -0.31 -13.60
CA TRP A 181 11.92 1.00 -13.77
C TRP A 181 12.21 1.25 -15.26
N ILE A 182 11.53 2.23 -15.84
CA ILE A 182 11.66 2.61 -17.26
C ILE A 182 12.13 4.07 -17.30
N ARG A 183 13.00 4.41 -18.27
CA ARG A 183 13.48 5.78 -18.45
C ARG A 183 12.31 6.73 -18.68
N LYS A 184 12.32 7.88 -17.99
CA LYS A 184 11.28 8.90 -18.14
C LYS A 184 11.16 9.32 -19.60
N GLY A 185 9.93 9.31 -20.13
CA GLY A 185 9.63 9.66 -21.53
C GLY A 185 9.93 8.56 -22.54
N GLN A 186 10.22 7.33 -22.09
CA GLN A 186 10.41 6.17 -22.96
C GLN A 186 9.39 5.08 -22.62
N ASP A 187 8.87 4.42 -23.66
CA ASP A 187 8.09 3.19 -23.51
C ASP A 187 9.01 1.97 -23.62
N LYS A 188 8.83 0.99 -22.74
CA LYS A 188 9.52 -0.31 -22.84
C LYS A 188 8.55 -1.33 -23.41
N VAL A 189 8.80 -1.78 -24.63
CA VAL A 189 8.04 -2.87 -25.24
C VAL A 189 8.55 -4.22 -24.72
N ILE A 190 7.62 -5.08 -24.32
CA ILE A 190 7.87 -6.48 -23.99
C ILE A 190 6.92 -7.30 -24.86
N GLU A 191 7.46 -8.29 -25.57
CA GLU A 191 6.65 -9.20 -26.38
C GLU A 191 5.68 -9.99 -25.50
N THR A 192 4.46 -10.18 -25.98
CA THR A 192 3.43 -10.92 -25.24
C THR A 192 2.96 -12.11 -26.05
N THR A 193 2.72 -13.22 -25.37
CA THR A 193 2.02 -14.38 -25.93
C THR A 193 0.70 -14.59 -25.19
N GLY A 194 -0.35 -14.90 -25.94
CA GLY A 194 -1.65 -15.32 -25.41
C GLY A 194 -1.75 -16.83 -25.18
N SER A 195 -0.63 -17.56 -25.25
CA SER A 195 -0.60 -19.01 -25.07
C SER A 195 -1.24 -19.42 -23.74
N ARG A 196 -2.17 -20.38 -23.83
CA ARG A 196 -2.85 -20.99 -22.67
C ARG A 196 -2.08 -22.20 -22.13
N THR A 197 -0.92 -22.50 -22.68
CA THR A 197 -0.03 -23.54 -22.17
C THR A 197 0.31 -23.25 -20.72
N ARG A 198 0.17 -24.27 -19.88
CA ARG A 198 0.43 -24.19 -18.45
C ARG A 198 1.24 -25.40 -18.01
N LEU A 199 2.01 -25.24 -16.95
CA LEU A 199 2.52 -26.36 -16.18
C LEU A 199 1.53 -26.67 -15.06
N ASN A 200 1.57 -27.88 -14.53
CA ASN A 200 0.93 -28.19 -13.27
C ASN A 200 1.98 -28.72 -12.32
N ILE A 201 2.18 -27.99 -11.23
CA ILE A 201 3.24 -28.26 -10.26
C ILE A 201 2.57 -28.51 -8.93
N ILE A 202 2.88 -29.64 -8.28
CA ILE A 202 2.53 -29.86 -6.88
C ILE A 202 3.78 -29.53 -6.06
N GLY A 203 3.61 -28.79 -4.97
CA GLY A 203 4.67 -28.52 -4.02
C GLY A 203 4.27 -28.80 -2.59
N ALA A 204 5.24 -29.13 -1.74
CA ALA A 204 5.11 -29.23 -0.30
C ALA A 204 6.24 -28.46 0.39
N LEU A 205 5.88 -27.45 1.17
CA LEU A 205 6.77 -26.49 1.81
C LEU A 205 6.93 -26.82 3.30
N PRO A 206 8.15 -27.14 3.78
CA PRO A 206 8.48 -27.14 5.20
C PRO A 206 8.75 -25.72 5.69
N LEU A 207 8.03 -25.26 6.72
CA LEU A 207 8.23 -23.92 7.27
C LEU A 207 9.57 -23.72 7.97
N GLN A 208 10.10 -24.78 8.57
CA GLN A 208 11.38 -24.76 9.28
C GLN A 208 12.57 -24.74 8.30
N ASN A 209 12.37 -25.16 7.06
CA ASN A 209 13.40 -25.18 6.02
C ASN A 209 12.79 -24.98 4.63
N ILE A 210 12.61 -23.72 4.24
CA ILE A 210 12.03 -23.34 2.94
C ILE A 210 12.83 -23.94 1.77
N GLY A 211 14.16 -24.07 1.91
CA GLY A 211 15.03 -24.64 0.88
C GLY A 211 14.80 -26.13 0.61
N ALA A 212 14.17 -26.84 1.55
CA ALA A 212 13.79 -28.25 1.39
C ALA A 212 12.38 -28.42 0.79
N THR A 213 11.83 -27.39 0.14
CA THR A 213 10.55 -27.50 -0.57
C THR A 213 10.65 -28.59 -1.65
N VAL A 214 9.74 -29.56 -1.57
CA VAL A 214 9.62 -30.62 -2.56
C VAL A 214 8.65 -30.17 -3.64
N THR A 215 9.02 -30.32 -4.91
CA THR A 215 8.13 -30.02 -6.03
C THR A 215 8.18 -31.13 -7.08
N GLU A 216 7.09 -31.30 -7.84
CA GLU A 216 7.03 -32.20 -8.98
C GLU A 216 6.02 -31.69 -10.02
N THR A 217 6.29 -31.95 -11.30
CA THR A 217 5.43 -31.56 -12.41
C THR A 217 4.58 -32.72 -12.91
N TYR A 218 3.33 -32.43 -13.27
CA TYR A 218 2.38 -33.42 -13.76
C TYR A 218 1.59 -32.89 -14.96
N ASP A 219 1.08 -33.80 -15.79
CA ASP A 219 0.21 -33.45 -16.93
C ASP A 219 -1.15 -32.89 -16.48
N THR A 220 -1.67 -33.39 -15.36
CA THR A 220 -2.91 -32.94 -14.72
C THR A 220 -2.82 -33.07 -13.21
N ILE A 221 -3.57 -32.23 -12.48
CA ILE A 221 -3.73 -32.36 -11.04
C ILE A 221 -5.06 -33.05 -10.75
N ASN A 222 -4.97 -34.25 -10.18
CA ASN A 222 -6.09 -35.08 -9.75
C ASN A 222 -5.64 -35.94 -8.55
N SER A 223 -6.52 -36.81 -8.05
CA SER A 223 -6.21 -37.69 -6.91
C SER A 223 -5.00 -38.59 -7.16
N GLU A 224 -4.81 -39.08 -8.40
CA GLU A 224 -3.68 -39.95 -8.76
C GLU A 224 -2.35 -39.18 -8.70
N SER A 225 -2.27 -37.97 -9.25
CA SER A 225 -1.06 -37.14 -9.16
C SER A 225 -0.69 -36.82 -7.71
N ILE A 226 -1.68 -36.63 -6.84
CA ILE A 226 -1.47 -36.39 -5.41
C ILE A 226 -0.90 -37.63 -4.73
N VAL A 227 -1.45 -38.82 -5.01
CA VAL A 227 -0.89 -40.07 -4.49
C VAL A 227 0.54 -40.29 -4.99
N ARG A 228 0.81 -40.05 -6.28
CA ARG A 228 2.17 -40.13 -6.83
C ARG A 228 3.12 -39.15 -6.13
N PHE A 229 2.64 -37.96 -5.80
CA PHE A 229 3.41 -36.99 -5.03
C PHE A 229 3.69 -37.45 -3.60
N PHE A 230 2.73 -38.09 -2.91
CA PHE A 230 2.96 -38.68 -1.59
C PHE A 230 4.04 -39.78 -1.62
N TRP A 231 4.00 -40.63 -2.64
CA TRP A 231 5.04 -41.66 -2.82
C TRP A 231 6.41 -41.04 -3.03
N LYS A 232 6.53 -40.01 -3.87
CA LYS A 232 7.79 -39.26 -4.05
C LYS A 232 8.27 -38.68 -2.71
N LEU A 233 7.37 -38.00 -2.00
CA LEU A 233 7.67 -37.38 -0.71
C LEU A 233 8.29 -38.38 0.28
N LYS A 234 7.68 -39.56 0.41
CA LYS A 234 8.18 -40.61 1.31
C LYS A 234 9.43 -41.31 0.79
N LYS A 235 9.51 -41.56 -0.51
CA LYS A 235 10.65 -42.28 -1.10
C LYS A 235 11.93 -41.45 -1.07
N GLU A 236 11.83 -40.15 -1.31
CA GLU A 236 12.99 -39.30 -1.58
C GLU A 236 13.35 -38.38 -0.41
N HIS A 237 12.40 -38.07 0.49
CA HIS A 237 12.60 -37.04 1.50
C HIS A 237 12.31 -37.48 2.95
N TYR A 238 11.35 -38.38 3.18
CA TYR A 238 10.91 -38.75 4.53
C TYR A 238 10.69 -40.26 4.69
N PRO A 239 11.50 -40.97 5.50
CA PRO A 239 11.37 -42.41 5.72
C PRO A 239 9.95 -42.83 6.12
N LEU A 240 9.54 -44.06 5.78
CA LEU A 240 8.17 -44.53 5.99
C LEU A 240 7.76 -44.50 7.47
N GLU A 241 8.71 -44.79 8.36
CA GLU A 241 8.56 -44.84 9.82
C GLU A 241 8.31 -43.46 10.43
N GLN A 242 8.82 -42.39 9.81
CA GLN A 242 8.61 -41.02 10.26
C GLN A 242 7.24 -40.54 9.81
N LYS A 243 6.41 -40.08 10.75
CA LYS A 243 5.12 -39.49 10.38
C LYS A 243 5.36 -38.13 9.72
N VAL A 244 4.56 -37.79 8.72
CA VAL A 244 4.58 -36.45 8.11
C VAL A 244 3.19 -35.82 8.24
N HIS A 245 3.11 -34.63 8.80
CA HIS A 245 1.89 -33.83 8.82
C HIS A 245 1.83 -32.99 7.54
N LEU A 246 0.78 -33.16 6.76
CA LEU A 246 0.58 -32.44 5.52
C LEU A 246 -0.66 -31.57 5.63
N VAL A 247 -0.48 -30.25 5.52
CA VAL A 247 -1.54 -29.24 5.53
C VAL A 247 -1.90 -28.89 4.08
N LEU A 248 -3.18 -28.95 3.73
CA LEU A 248 -3.64 -28.74 2.35
C LEU A 248 -5.06 -28.15 2.32
N ASP A 249 -5.49 -27.67 1.16
CA ASP A 249 -6.86 -27.18 0.98
C ASP A 249 -7.89 -28.32 0.94
N GLY A 250 -9.18 -27.95 1.04
CA GLY A 250 -10.29 -28.89 1.01
C GLY A 250 -10.73 -29.33 -0.39
N ALA A 251 -9.90 -29.27 -1.43
CA ALA A 251 -10.31 -29.65 -2.79
C ALA A 251 -10.84 -31.10 -2.86
N ALA A 252 -11.86 -31.35 -3.70
CA ALA A 252 -12.53 -32.65 -3.74
C ALA A 252 -11.57 -33.81 -4.05
N TYR A 253 -10.57 -33.60 -4.91
CA TYR A 253 -9.57 -34.62 -5.24
C TYR A 253 -8.59 -34.91 -4.09
N HIS A 254 -8.31 -33.92 -3.22
CA HIS A 254 -7.55 -34.14 -1.97
C HIS A 254 -8.33 -34.98 -0.97
N GLN A 255 -9.65 -34.83 -0.93
CA GLN A 255 -10.52 -35.54 0.01
C GLN A 255 -10.95 -36.93 -0.47
N SER A 256 -10.53 -37.33 -1.68
CA SER A 256 -10.88 -38.65 -2.24
C SER A 256 -10.41 -39.80 -1.34
N GLU A 257 -11.17 -40.89 -1.36
CA GLU A 257 -10.83 -42.11 -0.61
C GLU A 257 -9.43 -42.64 -0.98
N MET A 258 -9.09 -42.57 -2.27
CA MET A 258 -7.77 -42.94 -2.79
C MET A 258 -6.64 -42.17 -2.09
N VAL A 259 -6.76 -40.84 -1.97
CA VAL A 259 -5.75 -40.00 -1.31
C VAL A 259 -5.68 -40.28 0.18
N ARG A 260 -6.83 -40.43 0.86
CA ARG A 260 -6.87 -40.76 2.30
C ARG A 260 -6.24 -42.13 2.60
N ASN A 261 -6.54 -43.14 1.78
CA ASN A 261 -5.97 -44.48 1.92
C ASN A 261 -4.46 -44.47 1.68
N ALA A 262 -3.99 -43.79 0.64
CA ALA A 262 -2.57 -43.63 0.37
C ALA A 262 -1.85 -42.91 1.51
N ALA A 263 -2.42 -41.82 2.05
CA ALA A 263 -1.85 -41.10 3.18
C ALA A 263 -1.67 -42.02 4.40
N LYS A 264 -2.69 -42.82 4.73
CA LYS A 264 -2.64 -43.78 5.84
C LYS A 264 -1.52 -44.82 5.64
N VAL A 265 -1.43 -45.40 4.46
CA VAL A 265 -0.38 -46.40 4.13
C VAL A 265 1.02 -45.79 4.20
N LEU A 266 1.14 -44.51 3.85
CA LEU A 266 2.41 -43.78 3.78
C LEU A 266 2.79 -43.05 5.08
N ASN A 267 2.04 -43.27 6.17
CA ASN A 267 2.23 -42.59 7.45
C ASN A 267 2.23 -41.05 7.30
N ILE A 268 1.26 -40.55 6.52
CA ILE A 268 1.00 -39.13 6.31
C ILE A 268 -0.31 -38.78 7.00
N GLU A 269 -0.26 -37.77 7.87
CA GLU A 269 -1.42 -37.23 8.56
C GLU A 269 -1.90 -35.96 7.85
N LEU A 270 -3.11 -36.01 7.29
CA LEU A 270 -3.68 -34.92 6.49
C LEU A 270 -4.44 -33.93 7.37
N HIS A 271 -4.11 -32.65 7.22
CA HIS A 271 -4.76 -31.53 7.89
C HIS A 271 -5.38 -30.60 6.84
N TYR A 272 -6.69 -30.39 6.91
CA TYR A 272 -7.40 -29.58 5.91
C TYR A 272 -7.59 -28.15 6.39
N LEU A 273 -7.23 -27.20 5.54
CA LEU A 273 -7.49 -25.79 5.77
C LEU A 273 -9.00 -25.50 5.68
N PRO A 274 -9.50 -24.53 6.46
CA PRO A 274 -10.86 -24.05 6.32
C PRO A 274 -11.12 -23.52 4.90
N PRO A 275 -12.37 -23.62 4.39
CA PRO A 275 -12.72 -23.11 3.07
C PRO A 275 -12.29 -21.65 2.86
N TYR A 276 -11.82 -21.33 1.65
CA TYR A 276 -11.42 -19.98 1.24
C TYR A 276 -10.34 -19.33 2.15
N SER A 277 -9.41 -20.12 2.67
CA SER A 277 -8.36 -19.66 3.59
C SER A 277 -6.92 -19.71 3.01
N PRO A 278 -6.65 -19.17 1.81
CA PRO A 278 -5.31 -19.19 1.22
C PRO A 278 -4.30 -18.36 2.04
N ASN A 279 -4.78 -17.42 2.87
CA ASN A 279 -3.94 -16.67 3.81
C ASN A 279 -3.25 -17.56 4.86
N LEU A 280 -3.81 -18.74 5.14
CA LEU A 280 -3.28 -19.72 6.08
C LEU A 280 -2.33 -20.73 5.42
N ASN A 281 -2.19 -20.71 4.09
CA ASN A 281 -1.30 -21.60 3.36
C ASN A 281 -0.01 -20.87 2.93
N PRO A 282 1.13 -21.05 3.62
CA PRO A 282 2.35 -20.29 3.34
C PRO A 282 2.97 -20.57 1.97
N ILE A 283 2.70 -21.74 1.37
CA ILE A 283 3.22 -22.09 0.04
C ILE A 283 2.68 -21.15 -1.05
N GLU A 284 1.50 -20.54 -0.85
CA GLU A 284 0.97 -19.50 -1.74
C GLU A 284 1.92 -18.30 -1.85
N ARG A 285 2.65 -17.98 -0.77
CA ARG A 285 3.67 -16.93 -0.80
C ARG A 285 4.90 -17.37 -1.61
N LEU A 286 5.28 -18.64 -1.51
CA LEU A 286 6.34 -19.21 -2.35
C LEU A 286 5.97 -19.15 -3.82
N TRP A 287 4.73 -19.50 -4.18
CA TRP A 287 4.21 -19.36 -5.54
C TRP A 287 4.19 -17.93 -6.03
N LYS A 288 3.83 -16.99 -5.16
CA LYS A 288 3.94 -15.56 -5.49
C LYS A 288 5.37 -15.17 -5.83
N VAL A 289 6.35 -15.55 -5.02
CA VAL A 289 7.78 -15.28 -5.27
C VAL A 289 8.24 -15.93 -6.58
N MET A 290 7.89 -17.19 -6.83
CA MET A 290 8.20 -17.87 -8.09
C MET A 290 7.64 -17.12 -9.31
N ASN A 291 6.39 -16.65 -9.25
CA ASN A 291 5.83 -15.83 -10.33
C ASN A 291 6.58 -14.49 -10.50
N GLU A 292 7.01 -13.86 -9.41
CA GLU A 292 7.76 -12.60 -9.46
C GLU A 292 9.13 -12.74 -10.12
N TYR A 293 9.87 -13.82 -9.83
CA TYR A 293 11.20 -14.05 -10.37
C TYR A 293 11.19 -14.65 -11.77
N VAL A 294 10.23 -15.53 -12.06
CA VAL A 294 10.27 -16.37 -13.27
C VAL A 294 9.33 -15.86 -14.36
N ARG A 295 8.23 -15.15 -14.03
CA ARG A 295 7.17 -14.84 -15.01
C ARG A 295 6.91 -13.35 -15.24
N ASN A 296 7.05 -12.52 -14.22
CA ASN A 296 6.77 -11.10 -14.38
C ASN A 296 7.74 -10.48 -15.40
N ASN A 297 7.20 -9.79 -16.41
CA ASN A 297 7.97 -9.12 -17.47
C ASN A 297 8.86 -10.03 -18.34
N ILE A 298 8.64 -11.35 -18.32
CA ILE A 298 9.40 -12.32 -19.12
C ILE A 298 8.52 -12.85 -20.25
N TYR A 299 9.04 -12.79 -21.47
CA TYR A 299 8.44 -13.39 -22.65
C TYR A 299 8.98 -14.81 -22.87
N PHE A 300 8.08 -15.76 -23.12
CA PHE A 300 8.43 -17.14 -23.43
C PHE A 300 8.13 -17.42 -24.91
N SER A 301 9.17 -17.52 -25.73
CA SER A 301 9.08 -17.77 -27.17
C SER A 301 8.72 -19.23 -27.52
N SER A 302 8.99 -20.17 -26.63
CA SER A 302 8.64 -21.58 -26.76
C SER A 302 8.11 -22.16 -25.44
N LYS A 303 7.53 -23.36 -25.52
CA LYS A 303 7.14 -24.16 -24.36
C LYS A 303 8.38 -24.66 -23.60
#